data_AF-A0A497GXQ2-F1
#
_entry.id   AF-A0A497GXQ2-F1
#
_cell.length_a   1.000
_cell.length_b   1.000
_cell.length_c   1.000
_cell.angle_alpha   90.00
_cell.angle_beta   90.00
_cell.angle_gamma   90.00
#
_symmetry.space_group_name_H-M   'P 1'
#
loop_
_entity.id
_entity.type
_entity.pdbx_description
1 polymer ?
#
loop_
_entity_poly.entity_id
_entity_poly.type
_entity_poly.pdbx_seq_one_letter_code
_entity_poly.pdbx_strand_id
1 'polypeptide(L)'
;MVKTSIKGRRKEKEVEKILMERGYSTEIVRNIKYMRRDYFGCADIIAINNKHVLLVAVTDRKNRARSIKRLREFTNHPRLCFRKVCFWYDWDGWHEETVG
;
A
#
# COMPACT_ATOMS: atom_id res chain seq x y z
N MET A 1 19.48 10.93 -3.46
CA MET A 1 19.56 9.60 -2.83
C MET A 1 18.23 9.24 -2.17
N VAL A 2 17.55 8.20 -2.67
CA VAL A 2 16.33 7.68 -2.06
C VAL A 2 16.73 6.70 -0.94
N LYS A 3 16.87 7.19 0.29
CA LYS A 3 16.96 6.32 1.48
C LYS A 3 15.55 5.82 1.82
N THR A 4 14.96 4.95 0.99
CA THR A 4 13.96 4.02 1.51
C THR A 4 14.75 3.11 2.46
N SER A 5 14.57 3.30 3.76
CA SER A 5 15.32 2.52 4.76
C SER A 5 15.14 1.03 4.47
N ILE A 6 16.20 0.23 4.66
CA ILE A 6 16.15 -1.23 4.52
C ILE A 6 14.97 -1.81 5.32
N LYS A 7 14.63 -1.18 6.45
CA LYS A 7 13.48 -1.49 7.29
C LYS A 7 12.14 -1.36 6.55
N GLY A 8 11.93 -0.29 5.77
CA GLY A 8 10.73 -0.12 4.95
C GLY A 8 10.56 -1.24 3.92
N ARG A 9 11.64 -1.59 3.21
CA ARG A 9 11.61 -2.69 2.22
C ARG A 9 11.30 -4.05 2.83
N ARG A 10 11.80 -4.33 4.04
CA ARG A 10 11.47 -5.58 4.75
C ARG A 10 9.99 -5.64 5.11
N LYS A 11 9.42 -4.52 5.55
CA LYS A 11 8.01 -4.42 5.91
C LYS A 11 7.07 -4.53 4.71
N GLU A 12 7.43 -3.95 3.58
CA GLU A 12 6.73 -4.19 2.31
C GLU A 12 6.69 -5.69 1.96
N LYS A 13 7.82 -6.39 2.05
CA LYS A 13 7.89 -7.83 1.77
C LYS A 13 7.07 -8.70 2.74
N GLU A 14 7.00 -8.31 4.01
CA GLU A 14 6.14 -9.01 4.98
C GLU A 14 4.66 -8.89 4.58
N VAL A 15 4.20 -7.69 4.22
CA VAL A 15 2.82 -7.47 3.75
C VAL A 15 2.58 -8.15 2.41
N GLU A 16 3.55 -8.12 1.50
CA GLU A 16 3.51 -8.86 0.24
C GLU A 16 3.23 -10.35 0.47
N LYS A 17 3.97 -10.99 1.39
CA LYS A 17 3.76 -12.40 1.75
C LYS A 17 2.34 -12.66 2.28
N ILE A 18 1.84 -11.80 3.17
CA ILE A 18 0.46 -11.90 3.69
C ILE A 18 -0.57 -11.83 2.56
N LEU A 19 -0.38 -10.92 1.60
CA LEU A 19 -1.29 -10.77 0.46
C LEU A 19 -1.19 -11.97 -0.49
N MET A 20 0.00 -12.48 -0.76
CA MET A 20 0.18 -13.68 -1.58
C MET A 20 -0.49 -14.91 -0.94
N GLU A 21 -0.36 -15.10 0.38
CA GLU A 21 -1.04 -16.18 1.13
C GLU A 21 -2.57 -16.05 1.06
N ARG A 22 -3.09 -14.82 0.89
CA ARG A 22 -4.52 -14.54 0.67
C ARG A 22 -4.96 -14.67 -0.80
N GLY A 23 -4.07 -15.14 -1.68
CA GLY A 23 -4.37 -15.40 -3.09
C GLY A 23 -4.32 -14.17 -3.99
N TYR A 24 -3.56 -13.15 -3.62
CA TYR A 24 -3.27 -12.02 -4.52
C TYR A 24 -1.95 -12.22 -5.26
N SER A 25 -1.91 -11.80 -6.51
CA SER A 25 -0.65 -11.44 -7.17
C SER A 25 -0.28 -10.02 -6.77
N THR A 26 0.99 -9.78 -6.43
CA THR A 26 1.44 -8.52 -5.82
C THR A 26 2.57 -7.89 -6.61
N GLU A 27 2.60 -6.56 -6.64
CA GLU A 27 3.70 -5.77 -7.18
C GLU A 27 4.05 -4.63 -6.21
N ILE A 28 5.32 -4.56 -5.80
CA ILE A 28 5.80 -3.46 -4.96
C ILE A 28 6.06 -2.23 -5.84
N VAL A 29 5.34 -1.15 -5.55
CA VAL A 29 5.43 0.10 -6.28
C VAL A 29 6.69 0.85 -5.84
N ARG A 30 7.66 0.96 -6.74
CA ARG A 30 8.86 1.74 -6.51
C ARG A 30 8.64 3.17 -6.97
N ASN A 31 8.26 4.02 -6.03
CA ASN A 31 8.02 5.43 -6.27
C ASN A 31 9.35 6.14 -6.62
N ILE A 32 9.59 6.38 -7.92
CA ILE A 32 10.74 7.16 -8.37
C ILE A 32 10.41 8.62 -8.08
N LYS A 33 11.23 9.29 -7.26
CA LYS A 33 11.05 10.66 -6.74
C LYS A 33 10.79 11.76 -7.81
N TYR A 34 10.87 11.41 -9.09
CA TYR A 34 10.77 12.29 -10.26
C TYR A 34 9.78 11.81 -11.32
N MET A 35 9.10 10.67 -11.11
CA MET A 35 7.95 10.35 -11.96
C MET A 35 6.81 11.30 -11.61
N ARG A 36 6.20 11.89 -12.65
CA ARG A 36 4.91 12.59 -12.58
C ARG A 36 4.02 11.76 -11.65
N ARG A 37 3.42 12.37 -10.61
CA ARG A 37 2.51 11.70 -9.66
C ARG A 37 1.52 10.87 -10.47
N ASP A 38 1.85 9.61 -10.65
CA ASP A 38 1.06 8.67 -11.39
C ASP A 38 -0.11 8.30 -10.51
N TYR A 39 -1.14 7.73 -11.13
CA TYR A 39 -2.32 7.27 -10.41
C TYR A 39 -2.01 6.15 -9.39
N PHE A 40 -0.75 5.81 -9.12
CA PHE A 40 -0.38 4.74 -8.19
C PHE A 40 0.66 5.18 -7.13
N GLY A 41 1.20 6.39 -7.22
CA GLY A 41 2.22 6.91 -6.29
C GLY A 41 1.76 7.10 -4.83
N CYS A 42 0.51 6.75 -4.50
CA CYS A 42 0.00 6.70 -3.13
C CYS A 42 0.12 5.32 -2.47
N ALA A 43 0.28 4.25 -3.25
CA ALA A 43 0.41 2.88 -2.77
C ALA A 43 1.88 2.45 -2.74
N ASP A 44 2.22 1.63 -1.75
CA ASP A 44 3.51 0.94 -1.66
C ASP A 44 3.44 -0.42 -2.35
N ILE A 45 2.26 -1.06 -2.38
CA ILE A 45 2.00 -2.34 -3.04
C ILE A 45 0.68 -2.27 -3.81
N ILE A 46 0.66 -2.79 -5.03
CA ILE A 46 -0.57 -3.10 -5.77
C ILE A 46 -0.78 -4.61 -5.67
N ALA A 47 -1.97 -5.04 -5.25
CA ALA A 47 -2.32 -6.45 -5.15
C ALA A 47 -3.59 -6.75 -5.94
N ILE A 48 -3.58 -7.79 -6.76
CA ILE A 48 -4.63 -8.09 -7.72
C ILE A 48 -5.07 -9.54 -7.53
N ASN A 49 -6.38 -9.77 -7.54
CA ASN A 49 -6.95 -11.10 -7.70
C ASN A 49 -8.17 -11.04 -8.62
N ASN A 50 -8.84 -12.18 -8.80
CA ASN A 50 -10.00 -12.29 -9.70
C ASN A 50 -11.21 -11.42 -9.29
N LYS A 51 -11.23 -10.86 -8.06
CA LYS A 51 -12.36 -10.11 -7.53
C LYS A 51 -12.12 -8.60 -7.55
N HIS A 52 -10.92 -8.16 -7.21
CA HIS A 52 -10.63 -6.73 -7.06
C HIS A 52 -9.14 -6.43 -7.12
N VAL A 53 -8.85 -5.15 -7.38
CA VAL A 53 -7.51 -4.56 -7.24
C VAL A 53 -7.42 -3.82 -5.91
N LEU A 54 -6.38 -4.11 -5.14
CA LEU A 54 -6.02 -3.46 -3.88
C LEU A 54 -4.86 -2.48 -4.09
N LEU A 55 -5.07 -1.26 -3.65
CA LEU A 55 -4.02 -0.27 -3.44
C LEU A 55 -3.63 -0.30 -1.96
N VAL A 56 -2.40 -0.70 -1.67
CA VAL A 56 -1.94 -0.96 -0.31
C VAL A 56 -0.87 0.04 0.10
N ALA A 57 -1.09 0.72 1.22
CA ALA A 57 -0.04 1.49 1.91
C ALA A 57 0.51 0.66 3.08
N VAL A 58 1.83 0.64 3.24
CA VAL A 58 2.55 -0.06 4.31
C VAL A 58 3.23 0.96 5.20
N THR A 59 2.86 1.01 6.47
CA THR A 59 3.31 2.08 7.35
C THR A 59 3.50 1.62 8.79
N ASP A 60 4.02 2.50 9.65
CA ASP A 60 4.02 2.28 11.09
C ASP A 60 2.80 2.93 11.74
N ARG A 61 2.49 2.56 12.97
CA ARG A 61 1.36 3.14 13.72
C ARG A 61 1.38 4.68 13.79
N LYS A 62 2.57 5.30 13.89
CA LYS A 62 2.71 6.77 14.01
C LYS A 62 2.32 7.48 12.72
N ASN A 63 2.52 6.85 11.57
CA ASN A 63 2.25 7.41 10.25
C ASN A 63 0.91 6.93 9.64
N ARG A 64 0.21 5.99 10.28
CA ARG A 64 -1.10 5.45 9.85
C ARG A 64 -2.06 6.52 9.32
N ALA A 65 -2.38 7.54 10.13
CA ALA A 65 -3.36 8.55 9.77
C ALA A 65 -2.97 9.33 8.49
N ARG A 66 -1.67 9.61 8.33
CA ARG A 66 -1.14 10.28 7.13
C ARG A 66 -1.25 9.39 5.90
N SER A 67 -0.95 8.10 6.03
CA SER A 67 -1.04 7.13 4.94
C SER A 67 -2.49 6.91 4.51
N ILE A 68 -3.43 6.81 5.45
CA ILE A 68 -4.87 6.75 5.16
C ILE A 68 -5.32 8.01 4.42
N LYS A 69 -4.95 9.20 4.90
CA LYS A 69 -5.31 10.45 4.22
C LYS A 69 -4.81 10.47 2.77
N ARG A 70 -3.58 10.01 2.53
CA ARG A 70 -3.00 9.90 1.18
C ARG A 70 -3.76 8.91 0.29
N LEU A 71 -4.17 7.76 0.84
CA LEU A 71 -5.00 6.80 0.13
C LEU A 71 -6.40 7.37 -0.18
N ARG A 72 -6.99 8.18 0.70
CA ARG A 72 -8.28 8.84 0.46
C ARG A 72 -8.20 9.88 -0.64
N GLU A 73 -7.14 10.70 -0.63
CA GLU A 73 -6.87 11.72 -1.66
C GLU A 73 -6.71 11.11 -3.06
N PHE A 74 -6.46 9.79 -3.14
CA PHE A 74 -6.52 9.08 -4.40
C PHE A 74 -7.96 9.02 -4.93
N THR A 75 -8.26 9.83 -5.93
CA THR A 75 -9.57 9.85 -6.57
C THR A 75 -9.88 8.49 -7.19
N ASN A 76 -10.99 7.88 -6.80
CA ASN A 76 -11.51 6.69 -7.48
C ASN A 76 -11.76 7.08 -8.94
N HIS A 77 -10.89 6.65 -9.86
CA HIS A 77 -11.23 6.75 -11.27
C HIS A 77 -12.53 5.96 -11.46
N PRO A 78 -13.61 6.53 -11.99
CA PRO A 78 -14.95 5.92 -11.96
C PRO A 78 -15.05 4.56 -12.67
N ARG A 79 -14.04 4.23 -13.50
CA ARG A 79 -13.91 2.94 -14.19
C ARG A 79 -13.07 1.90 -13.46
N LEU A 80 -12.38 2.26 -12.38
CA LEU A 80 -11.46 1.40 -11.66
C LEU A 80 -11.94 1.26 -10.22
N CYS A 81 -12.60 0.13 -9.94
CA CYS A 81 -13.04 -0.25 -8.60
C CYS A 81 -11.84 -0.68 -7.74
N PHE A 82 -10.99 0.28 -7.40
CA PHE A 82 -9.89 0.05 -6.48
C PHE A 82 -10.40 0.00 -5.05
N ARG A 83 -10.06 -1.07 -4.34
CA ARG A 83 -10.13 -1.11 -2.89
C ARG A 83 -8.82 -0.57 -2.33
N LYS A 84 -8.89 0.20 -1.26
CA LYS A 84 -7.72 0.83 -0.65
C LYS A 84 -7.53 0.28 0.74
N VAL A 85 -6.32 -0.09 1.09
CA VAL A 85 -6.02 -0.72 2.37
C VAL A 85 -4.75 -0.12 2.96
N CYS A 86 -4.79 0.20 4.24
CA CYS A 86 -3.62 0.59 5.00
C CYS A 86 -3.21 -0.56 5.92
N PHE A 87 -2.05 -1.14 5.66
CA PHE A 87 -1.38 -2.03 6.61
C PHE A 87 -0.47 -1.19 7.50
N TRP A 88 -0.60 -1.35 8.80
CA TRP A 88 0.26 -0.71 9.76
C TRP A 88 0.73 -1.69 10.82
N TYR A 89 1.95 -1.49 11.31
CA TYR A 89 2.52 -2.35 12.35
C TYR A 89 2.83 -1.56 13.62
N ASP A 90 2.69 -2.25 14.74
CA ASP A 90 3.21 -1.85 16.04
C ASP A 90 3.75 -3.08 16.80
N TRP A 91 3.81 -2.99 18.14
CA TRP A 91 4.32 -4.04 19.01
C TRP A 91 3.42 -5.29 18.99
N ASP A 92 2.13 -5.11 18.71
CA ASP A 92 1.12 -6.18 18.70
C ASP A 92 1.06 -6.91 17.35
N GLY A 93 1.82 -6.43 16.35
CA GLY A 93 1.95 -7.05 15.04
C GLY A 93 1.34 -6.22 13.93
N TRP A 94 0.79 -6.91 12.93
CA TRP A 94 0.20 -6.30 11.73
C TRP A 94 -1.30 -6.06 11.90
N HIS A 95 -1.71 -4.85 11.54
CA HIS A 95 -3.10 -4.41 11.55
C HIS A 95 -3.48 -3.91 10.16
N GLU A 96 -4.75 -4.04 9.83
CA GLU A 96 -5.29 -3.70 8.51
C GLU A 96 -6.52 -2.81 8.64
N GLU A 97 -6.62 -1.79 7.79
CA GLU A 97 -7.79 -0.94 7.69
C GLU A 97 -8.16 -0.70 6.23
N THR A 98 -9.42 -1.00 5.88
CA THR A 98 -9.97 -0.63 4.58
C THR A 98 -10.29 0.86 4.57
N VAL A 99 -9.81 1.56 3.55
CA VAL A 99 -10.00 2.99 3.37
C VAL A 99 -11.14 3.22 2.38
N GLY A 100 -12.23 3.82 2.87
CA GLY A 100 -13.34 4.34 2.06
C GLY A 100 -12.98 5.60 1.29
#